data_AF-A0A9E2Q908-F1
#
_entry.id   AF-A0A9E2Q908-F1
#
_cell.length_a   1.000
_cell.length_b   1.000
_cell.length_c   1.000
_cell.angle_alpha   90.00
_cell.angle_beta   90.00
_cell.angle_gamma   90.00
#
_symmetry.space_group_name_H-M   'P 1'
#
loop_
_entity.id
_entity.type
_entity.pdbx_description
1 polymer ?
#
loop_
_entity_poly.entity_id
_entity_poly.type
_entity_poly.pdbx_seq_one_letter_code
_entity_poly.pdbx_strand_id
1 'polypeptide(L)'
;IYISGGLIIIFMRIGYILPGILMIFKSAFNFKAAAGGFLGVGIMNAMQMGIARGISSNEAGLGSAPIAAAAAKTDVPGRQALISMSGVFLSSFIVCTITVLVLAVTNSVGQIGPNGEILNGAPLVMHAFSSVLPGGGIIVAIGLILFGLSTILGWSYYGEKCIEYILGDRSVKYYRFLFIIFVFLGSQLSIQTVWPLADIMNGLMAFPNLIGLIFLSKVVVEESDYFFKIVKKEKELQFDL
;
A
#
# COMPACT_ATOMS: atom_id res chain seq x y z
N ILE A 1 4.64 -3.52 -16.62
CA ILE A 1 3.74 -4.63 -17.01
C ILE A 1 2.36 -4.46 -16.37
N TYR A 2 2.22 -4.56 -15.03
CA TYR A 2 0.91 -4.45 -14.37
C TYR A 2 0.15 -3.14 -14.69
N ILE A 3 0.81 -1.99 -14.48
CA ILE A 3 0.27 -0.66 -14.80
C ILE A 3 -0.17 -0.59 -16.28
N SER A 4 0.71 -0.99 -17.20
CA SER A 4 0.43 -0.99 -18.64
C SER A 4 -0.79 -1.85 -18.98
N GLY A 5 -0.89 -3.07 -18.43
CA GLY A 5 -2.03 -3.95 -18.64
C GLY A 5 -3.33 -3.35 -18.11
N GLY A 6 -3.31 -2.76 -16.92
CA GLY A 6 -4.47 -2.08 -16.35
C GLY A 6 -4.91 -0.88 -17.17
N LEU A 7 -3.96 -0.04 -17.63
CA LEU A 7 -4.28 1.09 -18.50
C LEU A 7 -4.89 0.65 -19.83
N ILE A 8 -4.36 -0.41 -20.47
CA ILE A 8 -4.95 -0.94 -21.71
C ILE A 8 -6.40 -1.36 -21.49
N ILE A 9 -6.71 -2.07 -20.39
CA ILE A 9 -8.09 -2.46 -20.04
C ILE A 9 -8.97 -1.23 -19.87
N ILE A 10 -8.50 -0.22 -19.13
CA ILE A 10 -9.22 1.02 -18.89
C ILE A 10 -9.53 1.74 -20.21
N PHE A 11 -8.57 1.83 -21.14
CA PHE A 11 -8.79 2.42 -22.46
C PHE A 11 -9.78 1.61 -23.32
N MET A 12 -9.69 0.28 -23.29
CA MET A 12 -10.64 -0.60 -24.01
C MET A 12 -12.07 -0.52 -23.44
N ARG A 13 -12.23 -0.11 -22.18
CA ARG A 13 -13.51 0.04 -21.48
C ARG A 13 -13.78 1.48 -21.07
N ILE A 14 -13.29 2.46 -21.83
CA ILE A 14 -13.32 3.89 -21.45
C ILE A 14 -14.72 4.42 -21.16
N GLY A 15 -15.75 3.92 -21.87
CA GLY A 15 -17.15 4.28 -21.64
C GLY A 15 -17.69 3.90 -20.25
N TYR A 16 -17.05 2.96 -19.56
CA TYR A 16 -17.44 2.51 -18.22
C TYR A 16 -16.68 3.21 -17.08
N ILE A 17 -15.71 4.09 -17.39
CA ILE A 17 -14.96 4.83 -16.37
C ILE A 17 -15.88 5.70 -15.54
N LEU A 18 -16.71 6.54 -16.19
CA LEU A 18 -17.58 7.45 -15.47
C LEU A 18 -18.64 6.70 -14.63
N PRO A 19 -19.36 5.69 -15.15
CA PRO A 19 -20.22 4.84 -14.34
C PRO A 19 -19.48 4.16 -13.18
N GLY A 20 -18.28 3.64 -13.41
CA GLY A 20 -17.46 2.97 -12.39
C GLY A 20 -17.04 3.90 -11.25
N ILE A 21 -16.57 5.11 -11.57
CA ILE A 21 -16.24 6.14 -10.59
C ILE A 21 -17.49 6.54 -9.80
N LEU A 22 -18.61 6.80 -10.48
CA LEU A 22 -19.87 7.14 -9.81
C LEU A 22 -20.33 6.03 -8.86
N MET A 23 -20.17 4.76 -9.24
CA MET A 23 -20.45 3.63 -8.37
C MET A 23 -19.58 3.65 -7.11
N ILE A 24 -18.26 3.89 -7.24
CA ILE A 24 -17.35 3.98 -6.10
C ILE A 24 -17.79 5.09 -5.14
N PHE A 25 -18.05 6.30 -5.64
CA PHE A 25 -18.50 7.42 -4.81
C PHE A 25 -19.86 7.17 -4.17
N LYS A 26 -20.83 6.61 -4.91
CA LYS A 26 -22.15 6.26 -4.37
C LYS A 26 -22.02 5.22 -3.27
N SER A 27 -21.22 4.18 -3.45
CA SER A 27 -21.01 3.13 -2.44
C SER A 27 -20.27 3.65 -1.21
N ALA A 28 -19.29 4.53 -1.39
CA ALA A 28 -18.51 5.11 -0.28
C ALA A 28 -19.32 6.13 0.55
N PHE A 29 -20.17 6.93 -0.09
CA PHE A 29 -20.88 8.05 0.54
C PHE A 29 -22.40 7.89 0.59
N ASN A 30 -22.90 6.65 0.62
CA ASN A 30 -24.34 6.38 0.78
C ASN A 30 -24.85 6.67 2.21
N PHE A 31 -24.65 7.90 2.70
CA PHE A 31 -25.02 8.32 4.05
C PHE A 31 -26.52 8.37 4.30
N LYS A 32 -27.36 8.34 3.24
CA LYS A 32 -28.83 8.23 3.40
C LYS A 32 -29.26 6.94 4.10
N ALA A 33 -28.40 5.91 4.11
CA ALA A 33 -28.59 4.67 4.86
C ALA A 33 -27.86 4.64 6.22
N ALA A 34 -27.03 5.63 6.53
CA ALA A 34 -26.21 5.69 7.76
C ALA A 34 -27.00 6.19 8.98
N ALA A 35 -28.17 6.82 8.78
CA ALA A 35 -29.00 7.34 9.86
C ALA A 35 -29.89 6.28 10.56
N GLY A 36 -29.87 5.00 10.13
CA GLY A 36 -30.75 3.97 10.70
C GLY A 36 -30.18 2.55 10.69
N GLY A 37 -29.78 2.04 11.86
CA GLY A 37 -29.66 0.60 12.15
C GLY A 37 -28.52 -0.17 11.46
N PHE A 38 -28.74 -1.48 11.24
CA PHE A 38 -27.78 -2.48 10.71
C PHE A 38 -27.05 -2.07 9.41
N LEU A 39 -27.61 -1.16 8.61
CA LEU A 39 -26.99 -0.68 7.36
C LEU A 39 -25.89 0.36 7.62
N GLY A 40 -25.95 1.13 8.71
CA GLY A 40 -24.88 2.04 9.13
C GLY A 40 -23.59 1.29 9.53
N VAL A 41 -23.74 0.09 10.11
CA VAL A 41 -22.64 -0.83 10.41
C VAL A 41 -21.90 -1.25 9.13
N GLY A 42 -22.61 -1.42 8.01
CA GLY A 42 -22.00 -1.75 6.72
C GLY A 42 -21.05 -0.67 6.20
N ILE A 43 -21.43 0.62 6.33
CA ILE A 43 -20.59 1.75 5.90
C ILE A 43 -19.38 1.90 6.81
N MET A 44 -19.57 1.79 8.13
CA MET A 44 -18.46 1.83 9.08
C MET A 44 -17.46 0.71 8.83
N ASN A 45 -17.93 -0.52 8.58
CA ASN A 45 -17.07 -1.65 8.25
C ASN A 45 -16.34 -1.43 6.92
N ALA A 46 -17.02 -0.93 5.89
CA ALA A 46 -16.39 -0.62 4.61
C ALA A 46 -15.28 0.44 4.76
N MET A 47 -15.54 1.49 5.54
CA MET A 47 -14.55 2.54 5.84
C MET A 47 -13.38 1.99 6.65
N GLN A 48 -13.65 1.21 7.71
CA GLN A 48 -12.62 0.60 8.53
C GLN A 48 -11.73 -0.34 7.71
N MET A 49 -12.33 -1.21 6.89
CA MET A 49 -11.58 -2.10 5.99
C MET A 49 -10.79 -1.30 4.94
N GLY A 50 -11.37 -0.25 4.38
CA GLY A 50 -10.69 0.63 3.42
C GLY A 50 -9.48 1.33 4.02
N ILE A 51 -9.62 1.89 5.23
CA ILE A 51 -8.53 2.54 5.97
C ILE A 51 -7.47 1.51 6.35
N ALA A 52 -7.84 0.37 6.94
CA ALA A 52 -6.90 -0.66 7.36
C ALA A 52 -6.06 -1.19 6.18
N ARG A 53 -6.70 -1.54 5.06
CA ARG A 53 -6.00 -2.02 3.87
C ARG A 53 -5.22 -0.91 3.16
N GLY A 54 -5.71 0.33 3.20
CA GLY A 54 -4.98 1.50 2.72
C GLY A 54 -3.67 1.71 3.48
N ILE A 55 -3.72 1.70 4.81
CA ILE A 55 -2.53 1.80 5.68
C ILE A 55 -1.58 0.63 5.44
N SER A 56 -2.10 -0.61 5.31
CA SER A 56 -1.25 -1.76 4.98
C SER A 56 -0.57 -1.63 3.61
N SER A 57 -1.20 -0.94 2.65
CA SER A 57 -0.66 -0.80 1.29
C SER A 57 0.40 0.30 1.16
N ASN A 58 0.35 1.33 1.99
CA ASN A 58 1.25 2.48 1.88
C ASN A 58 2.12 2.73 3.10
N GLU A 59 1.91 1.95 4.17
CA GLU A 59 2.65 2.00 5.43
C GLU A 59 2.60 3.38 6.12
N ALA A 60 1.61 4.20 5.78
CA ALA A 60 1.46 5.53 6.34
C ALA A 60 1.23 5.45 7.85
N GLY A 61 2.08 6.17 8.60
CA GLY A 61 2.01 6.22 10.05
C GLY A 61 2.60 5.01 10.78
N LEU A 62 3.01 3.94 10.07
CA LEU A 62 3.60 2.74 10.70
C LEU A 62 5.03 2.96 11.19
N GLY A 63 5.78 3.90 10.58
CA GLY A 63 7.18 4.18 10.92
C GLY A 63 8.20 3.20 10.30
N SER A 64 7.76 2.24 9.49
CA SER A 64 8.61 1.24 8.81
C SER A 64 9.36 1.82 7.61
N ALA A 65 8.68 2.55 6.71
CA ALA A 65 9.28 3.10 5.50
C ALA A 65 10.53 3.98 5.74
N PRO A 66 10.59 4.82 6.79
CA PRO A 66 11.80 5.58 7.13
C PRO A 66 13.05 4.72 7.41
N ILE A 67 12.90 3.43 7.79
CA ILE A 67 14.04 2.53 8.03
C ILE A 67 14.83 2.29 6.74
N ALA A 68 14.15 2.08 5.61
CA ALA A 68 14.82 2.04 4.30
C ALA A 68 15.39 3.41 3.91
N ALA A 69 14.64 4.48 4.17
CA ALA A 69 15.08 5.83 3.83
C ALA A 69 16.40 6.20 4.53
N ALA A 70 16.60 5.75 5.76
CA ALA A 70 17.81 5.99 6.54
C ALA A 70 19.08 5.33 5.94
N ALA A 71 18.92 4.31 5.10
CA ALA A 71 20.04 3.65 4.41
C ALA A 71 20.50 4.38 3.14
N ALA A 72 19.72 5.36 2.67
CA ALA A 72 20.04 6.10 1.46
C ALA A 72 21.19 7.09 1.69
N LYS A 73 22.07 7.21 0.69
CA LYS A 73 23.09 8.26 0.67
C LYS A 73 22.42 9.58 0.30
N THR A 74 22.17 10.41 1.30
CA THR A 74 21.56 11.73 1.14
C THR A 74 22.41 12.79 1.84
N ASP A 75 22.43 13.98 1.27
CA ASP A 75 23.09 15.18 1.80
C ASP A 75 22.25 15.83 2.91
N VAL A 76 20.92 15.80 2.76
CA VAL A 76 19.97 16.37 3.71
C VAL A 76 18.73 15.48 3.88
N PRO A 77 18.06 15.49 5.06
CA PRO A 77 16.91 14.63 5.32
C PRO A 77 15.75 14.88 4.36
N GLY A 78 15.48 16.16 4.04
CA GLY A 78 14.36 16.57 3.19
C GLY A 78 14.41 15.98 1.78
N ARG A 79 15.61 15.79 1.20
CA ARG A 79 15.76 15.23 -0.15
C ARG A 79 15.28 13.78 -0.19
N GLN A 80 15.74 12.96 0.76
CA GLN A 80 15.33 11.58 0.86
C GLN A 80 13.88 11.42 1.33
N ALA A 81 13.39 12.32 2.19
CA ALA A 81 12.01 12.32 2.64
C ALA A 81 11.02 12.52 1.48
N LEU A 82 11.30 13.43 0.54
CA LEU A 82 10.48 13.63 -0.65
C LEU A 82 10.48 12.41 -1.59
N ILE A 83 11.63 11.76 -1.75
CA ILE A 83 11.73 10.50 -2.52
C ILE A 83 10.88 9.43 -1.83
N SER A 84 11.01 9.25 -0.52
CA SER A 84 10.23 8.27 0.24
C SER A 84 8.71 8.55 0.17
N MET A 85 8.30 9.82 0.22
CA MET A 85 6.89 10.21 0.11
C MET A 85 6.30 9.85 -1.26
N SER A 86 7.11 9.89 -2.33
CA SER A 86 6.66 9.46 -3.67
C SER A 86 6.23 7.99 -3.69
N GLY A 87 6.79 7.13 -2.83
CA GLY A 87 6.42 5.72 -2.73
C GLY A 87 4.94 5.53 -2.38
N VAL A 88 4.41 6.32 -1.44
CA VAL A 88 2.98 6.32 -1.05
C VAL A 88 2.10 6.73 -2.22
N PHE A 89 2.52 7.75 -2.98
CA PHE A 89 1.81 8.20 -4.17
C PHE A 89 1.76 7.12 -5.25
N LEU A 90 2.90 6.51 -5.55
CA LEU A 90 2.99 5.44 -6.55
C LEU A 90 2.14 4.22 -6.17
N SER A 91 2.18 3.77 -4.91
CA SER A 91 1.39 2.61 -4.49
C SER A 91 -0.12 2.91 -4.46
N SER A 92 -0.53 4.01 -3.83
CA SER A 92 -1.95 4.30 -3.57
C SER A 92 -2.66 4.94 -4.76
N PHE A 93 -2.09 6.03 -5.31
CA PHE A 93 -2.75 6.83 -6.35
C PHE A 93 -2.55 6.28 -7.74
N ILE A 94 -1.44 5.56 -8.00
CA ILE A 94 -1.22 4.96 -9.31
C ILE A 94 -1.66 3.50 -9.28
N VAL A 95 -0.95 2.64 -8.54
CA VAL A 95 -1.16 1.18 -8.65
C VAL A 95 -2.53 0.77 -8.14
N CYS A 96 -2.89 1.11 -6.89
CA CYS A 96 -4.19 0.72 -6.32
C CYS A 96 -5.38 1.33 -7.07
N THR A 97 -5.26 2.59 -7.51
CA THR A 97 -6.32 3.25 -8.29
C THR A 97 -6.52 2.57 -9.64
N ILE A 98 -5.45 2.19 -10.34
CA ILE A 98 -5.56 1.40 -11.59
C ILE A 98 -6.27 0.08 -11.31
N THR A 99 -5.92 -0.64 -10.24
CA THR A 99 -6.59 -1.89 -9.88
C THR A 99 -8.08 -1.68 -9.66
N VAL A 100 -8.46 -0.68 -8.86
CA VAL A 100 -9.86 -0.36 -8.55
C VAL A 100 -10.62 0.06 -9.81
N LEU A 101 -10.02 0.88 -10.66
CA LEU A 101 -10.64 1.28 -11.93
C LEU A 101 -10.83 0.09 -12.86
N VAL A 102 -9.86 -0.81 -12.97
CA VAL A 102 -10.02 -2.07 -13.73
C VAL A 102 -11.21 -2.85 -13.20
N LEU A 103 -11.31 -3.07 -11.88
CA LEU A 103 -12.45 -3.78 -11.28
C LEU A 103 -13.79 -3.11 -11.59
N ALA A 104 -13.82 -1.77 -11.59
CA ALA A 104 -15.01 -0.99 -11.85
C ALA A 104 -15.44 -1.04 -13.33
N VAL A 105 -14.51 -0.84 -14.28
CA VAL A 105 -14.84 -0.84 -15.72
C VAL A 105 -15.14 -2.23 -16.27
N THR A 106 -14.69 -3.29 -15.61
CA THR A 106 -15.04 -4.68 -15.97
C THR A 106 -16.26 -5.22 -15.22
N ASN A 107 -16.81 -4.46 -14.27
CA ASN A 107 -17.91 -4.88 -13.40
C ASN A 107 -17.68 -6.26 -12.77
N SER A 108 -16.46 -6.52 -12.31
CA SER A 108 -16.05 -7.84 -11.79
C SER A 108 -16.40 -8.04 -10.32
N VAL A 109 -16.71 -6.98 -9.59
CA VAL A 109 -17.01 -7.05 -8.14
C VAL A 109 -18.30 -7.85 -7.93
N GLY A 110 -18.26 -8.85 -7.04
CA GLY A 110 -19.41 -9.72 -6.74
C GLY A 110 -19.59 -10.91 -7.71
N GLN A 111 -18.67 -11.11 -8.66
CA GLN A 111 -18.68 -12.28 -9.53
C GLN A 111 -18.38 -13.57 -8.74
N ILE A 112 -19.01 -14.67 -9.16
CA ILE A 112 -18.85 -15.99 -8.56
C ILE A 112 -17.79 -16.77 -9.33
N GLY A 113 -16.84 -17.34 -8.62
CA GLY A 113 -15.79 -18.17 -9.20
C GLY A 113 -16.28 -19.57 -9.58
N PRO A 114 -15.43 -20.38 -10.23
CA PRO A 114 -15.76 -21.76 -10.60
C PRO A 114 -16.16 -22.65 -9.42
N ASN A 115 -15.74 -22.28 -8.21
CA ASN A 115 -15.95 -23.02 -6.97
C ASN A 115 -17.28 -22.65 -6.27
N GLY A 116 -18.10 -21.78 -6.88
CA GLY A 116 -19.36 -21.30 -6.31
C GLY A 116 -19.23 -20.20 -5.24
N GLU A 117 -18.01 -19.75 -4.95
CA GLU A 117 -17.74 -18.67 -4.00
C GLU A 117 -17.57 -17.31 -4.68
N ILE A 118 -17.88 -16.22 -3.97
CA ILE A 118 -17.63 -14.86 -4.44
C ILE A 118 -16.11 -14.64 -4.59
N LEU A 119 -15.69 -14.18 -5.76
CA LEU A 119 -14.30 -13.86 -6.04
C LEU A 119 -13.84 -12.69 -5.18
N ASN A 120 -12.74 -12.89 -4.45
CA ASN A 120 -12.12 -11.89 -3.60
C ASN A 120 -10.60 -11.89 -3.78
N GLY A 121 -9.94 -10.79 -3.42
CA GLY A 121 -8.48 -10.67 -3.45
C GLY A 121 -7.87 -10.88 -4.84
N ALA A 122 -6.77 -11.63 -4.93
CA ALA A 122 -6.05 -11.90 -6.17
C ALA A 122 -6.92 -12.56 -7.27
N PRO A 123 -7.72 -13.62 -6.99
CA PRO A 123 -8.63 -14.21 -7.97
C PRO A 123 -9.58 -13.21 -8.64
N LEU A 124 -10.12 -12.25 -7.89
CA LEU A 124 -11.00 -11.20 -8.43
C LEU A 124 -10.28 -10.31 -9.46
N VAL A 125 -9.05 -9.90 -9.15
CA VAL A 125 -8.23 -9.10 -10.05
C VAL A 125 -7.84 -9.91 -11.30
N MET A 126 -7.48 -11.18 -11.12
CA MET A 126 -7.16 -12.08 -12.24
C MET A 126 -8.37 -12.26 -13.19
N HIS A 127 -9.57 -12.42 -12.64
CA HIS A 127 -10.81 -12.49 -13.41
C HIS A 127 -11.05 -11.20 -14.20
N ALA A 128 -10.93 -10.04 -13.54
CA ALA A 128 -11.10 -8.74 -14.19
C ALA A 128 -10.11 -8.50 -15.33
N PHE A 129 -8.84 -8.85 -15.15
CA PHE A 129 -7.85 -8.71 -16.22
C PHE A 129 -8.11 -9.69 -17.37
N SER A 130 -8.49 -10.94 -17.06
CA SER A 130 -8.73 -11.98 -18.06
C SER A 130 -10.02 -11.78 -18.85
N SER A 131 -10.99 -11.02 -18.33
CA SER A 131 -12.25 -10.74 -19.03
C SER A 131 -12.12 -9.76 -20.20
N VAL A 132 -11.00 -9.05 -20.29
CA VAL A 132 -10.73 -8.06 -21.35
C VAL A 132 -9.47 -8.38 -22.13
N LEU A 133 -8.39 -8.78 -21.46
CA LEU A 133 -7.11 -9.06 -22.10
C LEU A 133 -6.82 -10.57 -22.16
N PRO A 134 -6.53 -11.12 -23.36
CA PRO A 134 -5.93 -12.44 -23.47
C PRO A 134 -4.62 -12.50 -22.67
N GLY A 135 -4.49 -13.47 -21.76
CA GLY A 135 -3.34 -13.55 -20.85
C GLY A 135 -3.36 -12.56 -19.68
N GLY A 136 -4.47 -11.84 -19.45
CA GLY A 136 -4.59 -10.90 -18.33
C GLY A 136 -4.30 -11.52 -16.95
N GLY A 137 -4.72 -12.77 -16.73
CA GLY A 137 -4.40 -13.51 -15.51
C GLY A 137 -2.89 -13.72 -15.30
N ILE A 138 -2.12 -13.91 -16.38
CA ILE A 138 -0.66 -14.06 -16.32
C ILE A 138 0.00 -12.74 -15.92
N ILE A 139 -0.49 -11.61 -16.46
CA ILE A 139 -0.03 -10.27 -16.07
C ILE A 139 -0.19 -10.06 -14.56
N VAL A 140 -1.35 -10.43 -14.02
CA VAL A 140 -1.64 -10.31 -12.58
C VAL A 140 -0.77 -11.27 -11.76
N ALA A 141 -0.60 -12.52 -12.20
CA ALA A 141 0.23 -13.51 -11.51
C ALA A 141 1.70 -13.08 -11.42
N ILE A 142 2.29 -12.61 -12.53
CA ILE A 142 3.66 -12.09 -12.54
C ILE A 142 3.76 -10.85 -11.62
N GLY A 143 2.77 -9.95 -11.70
CA GLY A 143 2.70 -8.79 -10.81
C GLY A 143 2.66 -9.17 -9.33
N LEU A 144 1.84 -10.15 -8.96
CA LEU A 144 1.73 -10.66 -7.59
C LEU A 144 3.03 -11.26 -7.08
N ILE A 145 3.73 -12.03 -7.92
CA ILE A 145 5.04 -12.60 -7.56
C ILE A 145 6.03 -11.47 -7.29
N LEU A 146 6.14 -10.50 -8.19
CA LEU A 146 7.09 -9.39 -8.04
C LEU A 146 6.75 -8.50 -6.84
N PHE A 147 5.48 -8.15 -6.63
CA PHE A 147 5.03 -7.34 -5.50
C PHE A 147 5.16 -8.09 -4.17
N GLY A 148 4.83 -9.37 -4.14
CA GLY A 148 5.00 -10.22 -2.95
C GLY A 148 6.48 -10.32 -2.57
N LEU A 149 7.35 -10.63 -3.54
CA LEU A 149 8.80 -10.73 -3.31
C LEU A 149 9.40 -9.40 -2.85
N SER A 150 9.07 -8.27 -3.48
CA SER A 150 9.59 -6.96 -3.07
C SER A 150 9.18 -6.63 -1.63
N THR A 151 7.94 -6.97 -1.26
CA THR A 151 7.42 -6.72 0.10
C THR A 151 8.13 -7.61 1.12
N ILE A 152 8.29 -8.90 0.83
CA ILE A 152 9.01 -9.85 1.70
C ILE A 152 10.45 -9.37 1.95
N LEU A 153 11.15 -8.93 0.90
CA LEU A 153 12.53 -8.43 1.03
C LEU A 153 12.59 -7.13 1.84
N GLY A 154 11.70 -6.17 1.58
CA GLY A 154 11.64 -4.91 2.32
C GLY A 154 11.37 -5.13 3.81
N TRP A 155 10.35 -5.93 4.13
CA TRP A 155 9.99 -6.23 5.53
C TRP A 155 11.02 -7.08 6.25
N SER A 156 11.75 -7.94 5.54
CA SER A 156 12.92 -8.63 6.10
C SER A 156 13.99 -7.63 6.56
N TYR A 157 14.29 -6.63 5.73
CA TYR A 157 15.25 -5.58 6.09
C TYR A 157 14.76 -4.69 7.24
N TYR A 158 13.47 -4.33 7.25
CA TYR A 158 12.91 -3.52 8.34
C TYR A 158 13.03 -4.22 9.69
N GLY A 159 12.60 -5.49 9.75
CA GLY A 159 12.69 -6.25 10.99
C GLY A 159 14.12 -6.59 11.39
N GLU A 160 15.03 -6.74 10.42
CA GLU A 160 16.47 -6.86 10.68
C GLU A 160 17.00 -5.65 11.46
N LYS A 161 16.70 -4.43 11.03
CA LYS A 161 17.15 -3.22 11.71
C LYS A 161 16.51 -3.07 13.10
N CYS A 162 15.25 -3.46 13.25
CA CYS A 162 14.60 -3.49 14.56
C CYS A 162 15.26 -4.50 15.52
N ILE A 163 15.60 -5.71 15.05
CA ILE A 163 16.24 -6.71 15.92
C ILE A 163 17.67 -6.33 16.26
N GLU A 164 18.39 -5.72 15.33
CA GLU A 164 19.74 -5.21 15.53
C GLU A 164 19.75 -4.11 16.60
N TYR A 165 18.76 -3.22 16.60
CA TYR A 165 18.61 -2.19 17.64
C TYR A 165 18.42 -2.79 19.04
N ILE A 166 17.68 -3.89 19.17
CA ILE A 166 17.35 -4.49 20.48
C ILE A 166 18.44 -5.45 20.97
N LEU A 167 18.98 -6.29 20.10
CA LEU A 167 19.84 -7.43 20.45
C LEU A 167 21.27 -7.34 19.86
N GLY A 168 21.55 -6.30 19.08
CA GLY A 168 22.83 -6.08 18.41
C GLY A 168 23.00 -6.88 17.11
N ASP A 169 24.07 -6.57 16.38
CA ASP A 169 24.38 -7.09 15.04
C ASP A 169 24.42 -8.63 14.94
N ARG A 170 24.88 -9.32 15.99
CA ARG A 170 24.95 -10.79 16.00
C ARG A 170 23.57 -11.46 15.85
N SER A 171 22.49 -10.76 16.20
CA SER A 171 21.11 -11.28 16.11
C SER A 171 20.59 -11.34 14.67
N VAL A 172 21.13 -10.53 13.76
CA VAL A 172 20.65 -10.36 12.38
C VAL A 172 20.60 -11.69 11.62
N LYS A 173 21.65 -12.50 11.71
CA LYS A 173 21.71 -13.81 11.03
C LYS A 173 20.61 -14.77 11.50
N TYR A 174 20.30 -14.74 12.80
CA TYR A 174 19.25 -15.59 13.38
C TYR A 174 17.87 -15.09 12.98
N TYR A 175 17.69 -13.76 12.95
CA TYR A 175 16.46 -13.13 12.47
C TYR A 175 16.17 -13.51 11.01
N ARG A 176 17.16 -13.40 10.10
CA ARG A 176 16.98 -13.79 8.69
C ARG A 176 16.55 -15.25 8.54
N PHE A 177 17.16 -16.16 9.30
CA PHE A 177 16.79 -17.57 9.29
C PHE A 177 15.35 -17.80 9.77
N LEU A 178 14.97 -17.18 10.89
CA LEU A 178 13.61 -17.25 11.42
C LEU A 178 12.60 -16.63 10.44
N PHE A 179 12.93 -15.51 9.81
CA PHE A 179 12.07 -14.83 8.85
C PHE A 179 11.70 -15.74 7.67
N ILE A 180 12.67 -16.49 7.12
CA ILE A 180 12.40 -17.46 6.04
C ILE A 180 11.44 -18.56 6.50
N ILE A 181 11.60 -19.07 7.72
CA ILE A 181 10.67 -20.05 8.30
C ILE A 181 9.26 -19.46 8.41
N PHE A 182 9.14 -18.23 8.91
CA PHE A 182 7.84 -17.56 9.04
C PHE A 182 7.18 -17.24 7.69
N VAL A 183 7.96 -16.93 6.64
CA VAL A 183 7.42 -16.78 5.28
C VAL A 183 6.80 -18.10 4.81
N PHE A 184 7.48 -19.22 5.03
CA PHE A 184 6.94 -20.54 4.70
C PHE A 184 5.68 -20.86 5.50
N LEU A 185 5.70 -20.69 6.82
CA LEU A 185 4.53 -20.92 7.68
C LEU A 185 3.36 -20.01 7.30
N GLY A 186 3.64 -18.73 7.03
CA GLY A 186 2.64 -17.74 6.60
C GLY A 186 1.94 -18.12 5.30
N SER A 187 2.64 -18.79 4.37
CA SER A 187 2.03 -19.30 3.13
C SER A 187 0.96 -20.39 3.35
N GLN A 188 0.96 -21.03 4.53
CA GLN A 188 0.01 -22.10 4.88
C GLN A 188 -1.18 -21.58 5.71
N LEU A 189 -1.12 -20.34 6.21
CA LEU A 189 -2.18 -19.75 7.03
C LEU A 189 -3.29 -19.16 6.16
N SER A 190 -4.51 -19.20 6.67
CA SER A 190 -5.66 -18.59 5.99
C SER A 190 -5.61 -17.06 6.06
N ILE A 191 -6.08 -16.43 4.98
CA ILE A 191 -6.16 -14.97 4.85
C ILE A 191 -6.97 -14.34 5.99
N GLN A 192 -8.03 -15.02 6.45
CA GLN A 192 -8.89 -14.60 7.56
C GLN A 192 -8.16 -14.55 8.90
N THR A 193 -7.07 -15.32 9.05
CA THR A 193 -6.23 -15.33 10.26
C THR A 193 -5.09 -14.33 10.16
N VAL A 194 -4.48 -14.21 8.97
CA VAL A 194 -3.29 -13.38 8.76
C VAL A 194 -3.63 -11.89 8.84
N TRP A 195 -4.76 -11.45 8.28
CA TRP A 195 -5.12 -10.03 8.27
C TRP A 195 -5.36 -9.43 9.66
N PRO A 196 -6.16 -10.04 10.56
CA PRO A 196 -6.33 -9.49 11.91
C PRO A 196 -5.02 -9.43 12.69
N LEU A 197 -4.17 -10.47 12.57
CA LEU A 197 -2.87 -10.47 13.22
C LEU A 197 -1.98 -9.32 12.70
N ALA A 198 -1.94 -9.13 11.38
CA ALA A 198 -1.20 -8.04 10.76
C ALA A 198 -1.73 -6.66 11.21
N ASP A 199 -3.04 -6.48 11.29
CA ASP A 199 -3.64 -5.21 11.73
C ASP A 199 -3.28 -4.87 13.19
N ILE A 200 -3.27 -5.87 14.08
CA ILE A 200 -2.86 -5.67 15.48
C ILE A 200 -1.38 -5.27 15.54
N MET A 201 -0.51 -6.00 14.82
CA MET A 201 0.93 -5.70 14.80
C MET A 201 1.21 -4.31 14.20
N ASN A 202 0.53 -3.95 13.11
CA ASN A 202 0.61 -2.63 12.50
C ASN A 202 0.15 -1.53 13.46
N GLY A 203 -0.94 -1.76 14.20
CA GLY A 203 -1.41 -0.84 15.23
C GLY A 203 -0.38 -0.63 16.34
N LEU A 204 0.25 -1.72 16.81
CA LEU A 204 1.32 -1.66 17.83
C LEU A 204 2.57 -0.92 17.34
N MET A 205 2.89 -0.99 16.04
CA MET A 205 3.99 -0.22 15.44
C MET A 205 3.63 1.25 15.25
N ALA A 206 2.42 1.53 14.76
CA ALA A 206 1.94 2.89 14.51
C ALA A 206 1.82 3.71 15.79
N PHE A 207 1.35 3.09 16.88
CA PHE A 207 1.11 3.77 18.15
C PHE A 207 2.32 4.55 18.69
N PRO A 208 3.48 3.94 18.98
CA PRO A 208 4.66 4.67 19.45
C PRO A 208 5.22 5.63 18.39
N ASN A 209 5.17 5.26 17.11
CA ASN A 209 5.67 6.10 16.03
C ASN A 209 4.89 7.42 15.91
N LEU A 210 3.55 7.35 15.92
CA LEU A 210 2.69 8.54 15.84
C LEU A 210 2.88 9.47 17.04
N ILE A 211 3.04 8.91 18.24
CA ILE A 211 3.36 9.69 19.44
C ILE A 211 4.69 10.44 19.24
N GLY A 212 5.73 9.75 18.75
CA GLY A 212 7.02 10.36 18.44
C GLY A 212 6.90 11.50 17.43
N LEU A 213 6.17 11.29 16.33
CA LEU A 213 5.95 12.31 15.30
C LEU A 213 5.22 13.55 15.84
N ILE A 214 4.25 13.39 16.75
CA ILE A 214 3.56 14.53 17.37
C ILE A 214 4.54 15.36 18.20
N PHE A 215 5.34 14.72 19.05
CA PHE A 215 6.31 15.42 19.88
C PHE A 215 7.48 16.03 19.09
N LEU A 216 7.91 15.38 18.01
CA LEU A 216 9.00 15.83 17.14
C LEU A 216 8.53 16.70 15.97
N SER A 217 7.25 17.06 15.92
CA SER A 217 6.66 17.84 14.82
C SER A 217 7.41 19.16 14.56
N LYS A 218 7.89 19.84 15.61
CA LYS A 218 8.71 21.06 15.47
C LYS A 218 10.01 20.81 14.72
N VAL A 219 10.72 19.72 15.04
CA VAL A 219 11.98 19.34 14.37
C VAL A 219 11.73 19.08 12.88
N VAL A 220 10.63 18.38 12.55
CA VAL A 220 10.26 18.12 11.16
C VAL A 220 9.99 19.41 10.39
N VAL A 221 9.30 20.38 11.00
CA VAL A 221 9.04 21.69 10.38
C VAL A 221 10.35 22.46 10.15
N GLU A 222 11.22 22.54 11.15
CA GLU A 222 12.50 23.24 11.05
C GLU A 222 13.41 22.65 9.97
N GLU A 223 13.54 21.32 9.92
CA GLU A 223 14.32 20.61 8.89
C GLU A 223 13.72 20.78 7.48
N SER A 224 12.39 20.83 7.38
CA SER A 224 11.70 21.09 6.11
C SER A 224 11.98 22.50 5.60
N ASP A 225 11.88 23.51 6.47
CA ASP A 225 12.19 24.90 6.12
C ASP A 225 13.64 25.08 5.69
N TYR A 226 14.57 24.40 6.38
CA TYR A 226 15.99 24.38 6.01
C TYR A 226 16.18 23.78 4.61
N PHE A 227 15.57 22.63 4.35
CA PHE A 227 15.66 21.97 3.05
C PHE A 227 15.10 22.85 1.91
N PHE A 228 13.94 23.47 2.09
CA PHE A 228 13.35 24.32 1.05
C PHE A 228 14.19 25.58 0.76
N LYS A 229 14.92 26.11 1.74
CA LYS A 229 15.90 27.19 1.50
C LYS A 229 17.05 26.72 0.60
N ILE A 230 17.56 25.50 0.81
CA ILE A 230 18.59 24.92 -0.07
C ILE A 230 18.05 24.77 -1.49
N VAL A 231 16.88 24.17 -1.66
CA VAL A 231 16.26 23.97 -2.99
C VAL A 231 16.05 25.30 -3.71
N LYS A 232 15.66 26.36 -3.00
CA LYS A 232 15.51 27.69 -3.58
C LYS A 232 16.85 28.23 -4.08
N LYS A 233 17.91 28.12 -3.28
CA LYS A 233 19.26 28.56 -3.65
C LYS A 233 19.82 27.77 -4.84
N GLU A 234 19.60 26.45 -4.87
CA GLU A 234 19.99 25.59 -6.01
C GLU A 234 19.28 26.01 -7.30
N LYS A 235 17.98 26.36 -7.24
CA LYS A 235 17.25 26.88 -8.40
C LYS A 235 17.80 28.21 -8.89
N GLU A 236 18.04 29.17 -8.00
CA GLU A 236 18.59 30.48 -8.36
C GLU A 236 19.94 30.33 -9.09
N LEU A 237 20.84 29.50 -8.56
CA LEU A 237 22.14 29.20 -9.20
C LEU A 237 22.02 28.51 -10.57
N GLN A 238 20.94 27.77 -10.83
CA GLN A 238 20.68 27.14 -12.12
C GLN A 238 20.16 28.12 -13.18
N PHE A 239 19.52 29.23 -12.79
CA PHE A 239 19.04 30.25 -13.71
C PHE A 239 20.08 31.33 -14.04
N ASP A 240 21.17 31.39 -13.26
CA ASP A 240 22.31 32.29 -13.49
C ASP A 240 23.40 31.70 -14.41
N LEU A 241 23.22 30.45 -14.88
CA LEU A 241 24.09 29.72 -15.83
C LEU A 241 23.44 29.62 -17.22
#